data_AF-A0A5S6QL59-F1
#
_entry.id   AF-A0A5S6QL59-F1
#
_cell.length_a   1.000
_cell.length_b   1.000
_cell.length_c   1.000
_cell.angle_alpha   90.00
_cell.angle_beta   90.00
_cell.angle_gamma   90.00
#
_symmetry.space_group_name_H-M   'P 1'
#
loop_
_entity.id
_entity.type
_entity.pdbx_description
1 polymer ?
#
loop_
_entity_poly.entity_id
_entity_poly.type
_entity_poly.pdbx_seq_one_letter_code
_entity_poly.pdbx_strand_id
1 'polypeptide(L)'
;MTSDPTDGVRRSLSALLTNFAMETGDKVLSKIRQHIYYTSNKRCPELYGLPKIHKEGVPLRPVVSSFNSVTSKLCSYLNTILRPLTGNRPSFVKNSKDFCNDIRQLLIAPTDIVVSYDVKDLFTSIPMTHTHTQCVRRTPLCRHHPYKQDEPQSFPYDTAGFFCMREGNYFRCQDKFFSQTNGAPMGSALSPILAEIFMEHFEERAFSTAPPSITPRLFKLYVDDIFSITKAGYEELFLDYLDGMFPQYISLTIERETGILPLYLSSLWMLALCRTDWAGDRSLTGTRVVPDS
;
A
#
# COMPACT_ATOMS: atom_id res chain seq x y z
N MET A 1 -23.36 6.35 12.82
CA MET A 1 -24.51 6.60 11.92
C MET A 1 -25.78 6.12 12.62
N THR A 2 -26.94 6.68 12.30
CA THR A 2 -28.22 6.36 13.00
C THR A 2 -28.91 5.10 12.46
N SER A 3 -28.57 4.64 11.26
CA SER A 3 -29.13 3.45 10.61
C SER A 3 -28.10 2.78 9.70
N ASP A 4 -28.41 1.56 9.24
CA ASP A 4 -27.60 0.84 8.24
C ASP A 4 -27.57 1.63 6.92
N PRO A 5 -26.40 2.05 6.42
CA PRO A 5 -26.29 2.82 5.18
C PRO A 5 -26.33 1.96 3.91
N THR A 6 -26.37 0.63 4.03
CA THR A 6 -26.20 -0.32 2.91
C THR A 6 -27.10 0.01 1.71
N ASP A 7 -28.39 0.23 1.95
CA ASP A 7 -29.34 0.54 0.88
C ASP A 7 -29.17 1.95 0.28
N GLY A 8 -28.76 2.91 1.11
CA GLY A 8 -28.41 4.26 0.64
C GLY A 8 -27.24 4.21 -0.34
N VAL A 9 -26.15 3.59 0.10
CA VAL A 9 -24.94 3.42 -0.72
C VAL A 9 -25.22 2.62 -1.98
N ARG A 10 -26.06 1.58 -1.89
CA ARG A 10 -26.49 0.78 -3.05
C ARG A 10 -27.20 1.61 -4.11
N ARG A 11 -28.13 2.48 -3.72
CA ARG A 11 -28.84 3.35 -4.66
C ARG A 11 -27.88 4.33 -5.33
N SER A 12 -27.03 4.99 -4.54
CA SER A 12 -26.02 5.92 -5.06
C SER A 12 -25.07 5.24 -6.03
N LEU A 13 -24.56 4.05 -5.68
CA LEU A 13 -23.67 3.30 -6.54
C LEU A 13 -24.35 2.86 -7.85
N SER A 14 -25.59 2.40 -7.76
CA SER A 14 -26.36 2.00 -8.95
C SER A 14 -26.61 3.16 -9.91
N ALA A 15 -26.83 4.37 -9.39
CA ALA A 15 -26.97 5.58 -10.19
C ALA A 15 -25.63 5.94 -10.86
N LEU A 16 -24.54 5.93 -10.08
CA LEU A 16 -23.19 6.20 -10.57
C LEU A 16 -22.80 5.25 -11.72
N LEU A 17 -22.99 3.94 -11.52
CA LEU A 17 -22.69 2.92 -12.53
C LEU A 17 -23.56 3.03 -13.78
N THR A 18 -24.78 3.57 -13.66
CA THR A 18 -25.65 3.80 -14.84
C THR A 18 -25.06 4.87 -15.73
N ASN A 19 -24.66 6.01 -15.16
CA ASN A 19 -24.05 7.10 -15.91
C ASN A 19 -22.74 6.64 -16.56
N PHE A 20 -21.87 5.96 -15.79
CA PHE A 20 -20.58 5.53 -16.29
C PHE A 20 -20.68 4.44 -17.36
N ALA A 21 -21.62 3.51 -17.25
CA ALA A 21 -21.86 2.51 -18.29
C ALA A 21 -22.37 3.17 -19.60
N MET A 22 -23.17 4.23 -19.50
CA MET A 22 -23.63 4.99 -20.67
C MET A 22 -22.50 5.80 -21.31
N GLU A 23 -21.66 6.46 -20.49
CA GLU A 23 -20.53 7.29 -20.95
C GLU A 23 -19.43 6.46 -21.61
N THR A 24 -19.09 5.31 -21.03
CA THR A 24 -17.95 4.49 -21.47
C THR A 24 -18.32 3.36 -22.43
N GLY A 25 -19.59 2.95 -22.45
CA GLY A 25 -20.03 1.73 -23.12
C GLY A 25 -19.53 0.43 -22.46
N ASP A 26 -18.96 0.50 -21.24
CA ASP A 26 -18.42 -0.69 -20.58
C ASP A 26 -19.53 -1.63 -20.08
N LYS A 27 -19.56 -2.81 -20.71
CA LYS A 27 -20.50 -3.89 -20.39
C LYS A 27 -20.24 -4.48 -19.00
N VAL A 28 -19.03 -4.37 -18.45
CA VAL A 28 -18.72 -4.87 -17.11
C VAL A 28 -19.41 -4.02 -16.05
N LEU A 29 -19.36 -2.69 -16.14
CA LEU A 29 -20.12 -1.80 -15.25
C LEU A 29 -21.62 -2.10 -15.28
N SER A 30 -22.19 -2.36 -16.47
CA SER A 30 -23.59 -2.77 -16.62
C SER A 30 -23.90 -4.08 -15.89
N LYS A 31 -23.03 -5.08 -15.99
CA LYS A 31 -23.17 -6.37 -15.28
C LYS A 31 -23.04 -6.21 -13.77
N ILE A 32 -22.11 -5.38 -13.30
CA ILE A 32 -21.94 -5.08 -11.88
C ILE A 32 -23.20 -4.40 -11.34
N ARG A 33 -23.74 -3.40 -12.05
CA ARG A 33 -25.00 -2.75 -11.68
C ARG A 33 -26.16 -3.74 -11.60
N GLN A 34 -26.33 -4.60 -12.60
CA GLN A 34 -27.37 -5.63 -12.59
C GLN A 34 -27.23 -6.55 -11.37
N HIS A 35 -26.01 -6.99 -11.05
CA HIS A 35 -25.77 -7.79 -9.85
C HIS A 35 -26.16 -7.05 -8.57
N ILE A 36 -25.74 -5.79 -8.43
CA ILE A 36 -26.11 -4.93 -7.29
C ILE A 36 -27.63 -4.74 -7.22
N TYR A 37 -28.34 -4.73 -8.34
CA TYR A 37 -29.79 -4.65 -8.34
C TYR A 37 -30.42 -5.95 -7.81
N TYR A 38 -30.10 -7.10 -8.41
CA TYR A 38 -30.81 -8.37 -8.16
C TYR A 38 -30.42 -9.12 -6.88
N THR A 39 -29.22 -8.92 -6.33
CA THR A 39 -28.79 -9.71 -5.17
C THR A 39 -29.55 -9.32 -3.90
N SER A 40 -30.47 -10.09 -3.36
CA SER A 40 -31.19 -9.71 -2.12
C SER A 40 -30.31 -9.74 -0.85
N ASN A 41 -29.25 -10.56 -0.83
CA ASN A 41 -28.43 -10.83 0.36
C ASN A 41 -27.20 -9.91 0.52
N LYS A 42 -27.31 -8.60 0.23
CA LYS A 42 -26.18 -7.69 0.53
C LYS A 42 -26.03 -7.55 2.04
N ARG A 43 -24.81 -7.65 2.53
CA ARG A 43 -24.50 -7.47 3.95
C ARG A 43 -23.74 -6.16 4.15
N CYS A 44 -24.09 -5.46 5.22
CA CYS A 44 -23.24 -4.41 5.76
C CYS A 44 -21.88 -5.04 6.10
N PRO A 45 -20.74 -4.46 5.63
CA PRO A 45 -19.43 -4.96 6.00
C PRO A 45 -19.25 -5.01 7.52
N GLU A 46 -18.51 -6.00 8.03
CA GLU A 46 -18.34 -6.20 9.47
C GLU A 46 -16.88 -6.02 9.88
N LEU A 47 -16.64 -5.26 10.95
CA LEU A 47 -15.32 -5.14 11.54
C LEU A 47 -15.00 -6.36 12.41
N TYR A 48 -13.85 -6.96 12.18
CA TYR A 48 -13.29 -8.01 13.03
C TYR A 48 -11.80 -7.76 13.28
N GLY A 49 -11.23 -8.41 14.31
CA GLY A 49 -9.83 -8.29 14.67
C GLY A 49 -9.04 -9.55 14.36
N LEU A 50 -7.88 -9.42 13.72
CA LEU A 50 -6.91 -10.50 13.55
C LEU A 50 -5.75 -10.32 14.55
N PRO A 51 -5.42 -11.33 15.38
CA PRO A 51 -4.34 -11.19 16.35
C PRO A 51 -2.96 -11.10 15.67
N LYS A 52 -2.17 -10.09 16.03
CA LYS A 52 -0.75 -9.98 15.63
C LYS A 52 0.12 -10.79 16.60
N ILE A 53 0.12 -12.12 16.44
CA ILE A 53 0.79 -13.08 17.35
C ILE A 53 2.31 -12.89 17.52
N HIS A 54 2.94 -12.14 16.61
CA HIS A 54 4.37 -11.85 16.63
C HIS A 54 4.73 -10.55 17.37
N LYS A 55 3.74 -9.79 17.88
CA LYS A 55 3.96 -8.56 18.65
C LYS A 55 3.63 -8.79 20.12
N GLU A 56 4.38 -8.13 21.01
CA GLU A 56 4.12 -8.16 22.45
C GLU A 56 2.69 -7.70 22.76
N GLY A 57 2.01 -8.38 23.69
CA GLY A 57 0.61 -8.12 24.02
C GLY A 57 -0.41 -8.58 22.97
N VAL A 58 0.03 -9.15 21.84
CA VAL A 58 -0.82 -9.71 20.76
C VAL A 58 -1.96 -8.75 20.34
N PRO A 59 -1.63 -7.51 19.92
CA PRO A 59 -2.64 -6.54 19.54
C PRO A 59 -3.49 -7.02 18.34
N LEU A 60 -4.75 -6.62 18.30
CA LEU A 60 -5.64 -6.93 17.18
C LEU A 60 -5.41 -5.98 16.00
N ARG A 61 -5.36 -6.53 14.79
CA ARG A 61 -5.41 -5.81 13.52
C ARG A 61 -6.88 -5.69 13.08
N PRO A 62 -7.47 -4.48 13.05
CA PRO A 62 -8.83 -4.30 12.56
C PRO A 62 -8.91 -4.58 11.05
N VAL A 63 -9.90 -5.38 10.63
CA VAL A 63 -10.20 -5.67 9.22
C VAL A 63 -11.70 -5.58 8.99
N VAL A 64 -12.08 -4.93 7.89
CA VAL A 64 -13.49 -4.84 7.46
C VAL A 64 -13.78 -5.93 6.44
N SER A 65 -14.62 -6.90 6.81
CA SER A 65 -15.08 -7.95 5.90
C SER A 65 -15.93 -7.36 4.79
N SER A 66 -15.33 -7.18 3.60
CA SER A 66 -16.01 -6.63 2.43
C SER A 66 -16.69 -7.71 1.58
N PHE A 67 -16.75 -8.95 2.07
CA PHE A 67 -17.35 -10.06 1.34
C PHE A 67 -18.85 -9.81 1.09
N ASN A 68 -19.28 -9.92 -0.17
CA ASN A 68 -20.65 -9.60 -0.60
C ASN A 68 -21.14 -8.19 -0.20
N SER A 69 -20.22 -7.24 0.01
CA SER A 69 -20.59 -5.84 0.19
C SER A 69 -21.09 -5.24 -1.13
N VAL A 70 -21.80 -4.13 -1.04
CA VAL A 70 -22.32 -3.38 -2.19
C VAL A 70 -21.22 -2.98 -3.18
N THR A 71 -20.02 -2.68 -2.69
CA THR A 71 -18.88 -2.21 -3.50
C THR A 71 -17.94 -3.33 -3.95
N SER A 72 -18.03 -4.52 -3.36
CA SER A 72 -17.07 -5.63 -3.55
C SER A 72 -16.73 -5.93 -5.02
N LYS A 73 -17.73 -6.13 -5.87
CA LYS A 73 -17.51 -6.42 -7.30
C LYS A 73 -16.88 -5.26 -8.06
N LEU A 74 -17.26 -4.03 -7.74
CA LEU A 74 -16.67 -2.85 -8.36
C LEU A 74 -15.21 -2.70 -7.92
N CYS A 75 -14.90 -2.86 -6.63
CA CYS A 75 -13.54 -2.83 -6.13
C CYS A 75 -12.64 -3.85 -6.84
N SER A 76 -13.11 -5.09 -7.00
CA SER A 76 -12.37 -6.11 -7.74
C SER A 76 -12.16 -5.74 -9.21
N TYR A 77 -13.17 -5.17 -9.86
CA TYR A 77 -13.04 -4.74 -11.25
C TYR A 77 -12.06 -3.57 -11.41
N LEU A 78 -12.19 -2.54 -10.58
CA LEU A 78 -11.25 -1.41 -10.56
C LEU A 78 -9.82 -1.85 -10.27
N ASN A 79 -9.63 -2.83 -9.39
CA ASN A 79 -8.31 -3.41 -9.15
C ASN A 79 -7.69 -3.99 -10.44
N THR A 80 -8.49 -4.67 -11.29
CA THR A 80 -7.97 -5.18 -12.57
C THR A 80 -7.55 -4.06 -13.54
N ILE A 81 -8.22 -2.92 -13.51
CA ILE A 81 -7.91 -1.77 -14.35
C ILE A 81 -6.65 -1.05 -13.85
N LEU A 82 -6.53 -0.90 -12.53
CA LEU A 82 -5.44 -0.12 -11.91
C LEU A 82 -4.16 -0.93 -11.75
N ARG A 83 -4.22 -2.27 -11.71
CA ARG A 83 -3.04 -3.12 -11.48
C ARG A 83 -1.84 -2.84 -12.39
N PRO A 84 -2.01 -2.54 -13.69
CA PRO A 84 -0.88 -2.22 -14.58
C PRO A 84 -0.14 -0.90 -14.23
N LEU A 85 -0.70 -0.06 -13.35
CA LEU A 85 -0.11 1.23 -12.99
C LEU A 85 1.06 1.09 -12.00
N THR A 86 1.11 0.04 -11.21
CA THR A 86 2.11 -0.16 -10.15
C THR A 86 3.09 -1.27 -10.50
N GLY A 87 4.17 -1.35 -9.73
CA GLY A 87 5.20 -2.37 -9.86
C GLY A 87 6.25 -2.08 -10.95
N ASN A 88 6.27 -0.86 -11.47
CA ASN A 88 7.13 -0.48 -12.60
C ASN A 88 8.41 0.25 -12.16
N ARG A 89 8.56 0.58 -10.86
CA ARG A 89 9.73 1.28 -10.34
C ARG A 89 10.89 0.31 -10.06
N PRO A 90 12.16 0.72 -10.24
CA PRO A 90 13.32 -0.12 -9.90
C PRO A 90 13.42 -0.52 -8.42
N SER A 91 12.82 0.30 -7.54
CA SER A 91 12.70 0.07 -6.11
C SER A 91 11.65 -0.99 -5.74
N PHE A 92 10.74 -1.32 -6.66
CA PHE A 92 9.62 -2.20 -6.37
C PHE A 92 10.09 -3.61 -6.03
N VAL A 93 9.56 -4.13 -4.93
CA VAL A 93 9.77 -5.51 -4.52
C VAL A 93 8.47 -6.27 -4.70
N LYS A 94 8.52 -7.33 -5.52
CA LYS A 94 7.35 -8.16 -5.81
C LYS A 94 7.06 -9.17 -4.70
N ASN A 95 8.10 -9.80 -4.16
CA ASN A 95 8.04 -10.82 -3.13
C ASN A 95 9.43 -11.02 -2.52
N SER A 96 9.48 -11.79 -1.44
CA SER A 96 10.72 -12.09 -0.71
C SER A 96 11.78 -12.79 -1.55
N LYS A 97 11.41 -13.68 -2.47
CA LYS A 97 12.38 -14.38 -3.32
C LYS A 97 13.11 -13.41 -4.25
N ASP A 98 12.34 -12.55 -4.92
CA ASP A 98 12.92 -11.53 -5.82
C ASP A 98 13.79 -10.55 -5.03
N PHE A 99 13.32 -10.14 -3.85
CA PHE A 99 14.11 -9.32 -2.93
C PHE A 99 15.44 -9.97 -2.55
N CYS A 100 15.42 -11.24 -2.13
CA CYS A 100 16.64 -11.98 -1.77
C CYS A 100 17.65 -12.03 -2.91
N ASN A 101 17.17 -12.19 -4.15
CA ASN A 101 18.03 -12.21 -5.32
C ASN A 101 18.66 -10.83 -5.57
N ASP A 102 17.89 -9.75 -5.45
CA ASP A 102 18.37 -8.38 -5.64
C ASP A 102 19.50 -8.00 -4.69
N ILE A 103 19.42 -8.42 -3.42
CA ILE A 103 20.39 -8.02 -2.40
C ILE A 103 21.55 -9.00 -2.21
N ARG A 104 21.50 -10.19 -2.81
CA ARG A 104 22.47 -11.28 -2.56
C ARG A 104 23.93 -10.86 -2.81
N GLN A 105 24.15 -10.06 -3.84
CA GLN A 105 25.48 -9.61 -4.29
C GLN A 105 25.78 -8.17 -3.88
N LEU A 106 24.98 -7.60 -2.98
CA LEU A 106 25.08 -6.21 -2.60
C LEU A 106 26.25 -5.99 -1.63
N LEU A 107 27.22 -5.18 -2.05
CA LEU A 107 28.35 -4.78 -1.22
C LEU A 107 28.00 -3.53 -0.43
N ILE A 108 27.97 -3.65 0.90
CA ILE A 108 27.74 -2.53 1.83
C ILE A 108 29.09 -1.90 2.15
N ALA A 109 29.24 -0.59 1.93
CA ALA A 109 30.49 0.09 2.27
C ALA A 109 30.64 0.21 3.80
N PRO A 110 31.86 0.29 4.35
CA PRO A 110 32.08 0.46 5.79
C PRO A 110 31.45 1.73 6.38
N THR A 111 31.14 2.72 5.54
CA THR A 111 30.48 3.98 5.92
C THR A 111 28.96 3.90 5.88
N ASP A 112 28.41 2.81 5.34
CA ASP A 112 26.99 2.64 5.11
C ASP A 112 26.41 1.66 6.14
N ILE A 113 25.13 1.84 6.44
CA ILE A 113 24.34 0.98 7.32
C ILE A 113 23.07 0.52 6.61
N VAL A 114 22.57 -0.64 7.02
CA VAL A 114 21.27 -1.16 6.61
C VAL A 114 20.21 -0.68 7.60
N VAL A 115 19.13 -0.15 7.04
CA VAL A 115 18.02 0.41 7.80
C VAL A 115 16.71 -0.10 7.21
N SER A 116 15.77 -0.45 8.09
CA SER A 116 14.39 -0.71 7.76
C SER A 116 13.54 0.48 8.17
N TYR A 117 12.74 1.01 7.25
CA TYR A 117 11.66 1.92 7.59
C TYR A 117 10.32 1.19 7.42
N ASP A 118 9.37 1.40 8.33
CA ASP A 118 8.02 0.78 8.28
C ASP A 118 6.97 1.88 8.42
N VAL A 119 6.00 1.91 7.51
CA VAL A 119 4.92 2.90 7.56
C VAL A 119 3.84 2.47 8.55
N LYS A 120 3.61 3.29 9.59
CA LYS A 120 2.61 3.01 10.61
C LYS A 120 1.19 3.03 10.03
N ASP A 121 0.52 1.89 10.18
CA ASP A 121 -0.89 1.70 9.84
C ASP A 121 -1.26 2.21 8.44
N LEU A 122 -0.39 1.95 7.44
CA LEU A 122 -0.44 2.51 6.07
C LEU A 122 -1.88 2.67 5.56
N PHE A 123 -2.67 1.60 5.52
CA PHE A 123 -4.02 1.65 4.95
C PHE A 123 -4.92 2.71 5.57
N THR A 124 -4.95 2.86 6.90
CA THR A 124 -5.78 3.87 7.57
C THR A 124 -5.20 5.28 7.47
N SER A 125 -3.93 5.37 7.11
CA SER A 125 -3.10 6.58 7.08
C SER A 125 -3.05 7.25 5.69
N ILE A 126 -3.34 6.52 4.60
CA ILE A 126 -3.22 7.08 3.24
C ILE A 126 -4.15 8.29 3.05
N PRO A 127 -3.63 9.45 2.59
CA PRO A 127 -4.43 10.63 2.29
C PRO A 127 -5.27 10.44 1.00
N MET A 128 -6.45 9.82 1.11
CA MET A 128 -7.26 9.41 -0.05
C MET A 128 -7.57 10.52 -1.04
N THR A 129 -7.85 11.74 -0.58
CA THR A 129 -8.09 12.89 -1.46
C THR A 129 -6.85 13.24 -2.29
N HIS A 130 -5.66 13.19 -1.67
CA HIS A 130 -4.39 13.41 -2.37
C HIS A 130 -4.12 12.28 -3.36
N THR A 131 -4.23 11.02 -2.92
CA THR A 131 -4.01 9.84 -3.78
C THR A 131 -4.90 9.87 -5.02
N HIS A 132 -6.18 10.20 -4.85
CA HIS A 132 -7.10 10.33 -5.98
C HIS A 132 -6.69 11.45 -6.94
N THR A 133 -6.42 12.66 -6.43
CA THR A 133 -6.19 13.86 -7.26
C THR A 133 -4.80 13.92 -7.89
N GLN A 134 -3.77 13.46 -7.19
CA GLN A 134 -2.37 13.57 -7.62
C GLN A 134 -1.83 12.29 -8.23
N CYS A 135 -2.30 11.12 -7.79
CA CYS A 135 -1.78 9.84 -8.27
C CYS A 135 -2.69 9.25 -9.35
N VAL A 136 -3.97 8.99 -9.05
CA VAL A 136 -4.88 8.29 -9.97
C VAL A 136 -5.23 9.16 -11.17
N ARG A 137 -5.77 10.37 -10.94
CA ARG A 137 -6.23 11.28 -12.00
C ARG A 137 -5.16 11.72 -13.00
N ARG A 138 -3.89 11.67 -12.60
CA ARG A 138 -2.77 12.10 -13.44
C ARG A 138 -2.21 10.99 -14.31
N THR A 139 -2.63 9.74 -14.11
CA THR A 139 -2.14 8.59 -14.88
C THR A 139 -2.60 8.63 -16.34
N PRO A 140 -1.79 8.11 -17.29
CA PRO A 140 -2.18 8.03 -18.70
C PRO A 140 -3.48 7.25 -18.95
N LEU A 141 -3.75 6.21 -18.14
CA LEU A 141 -5.02 5.47 -18.21
C LEU A 141 -6.24 6.38 -18.00
N CYS A 142 -6.11 7.42 -17.18
CA CYS A 142 -7.17 8.40 -16.93
C CYS A 142 -7.17 9.57 -17.94
N ARG A 143 -6.14 9.71 -18.79
CA ARG A 143 -6.02 10.76 -19.81
C ARG A 143 -6.39 10.30 -21.22
N HIS A 144 -6.41 9.00 -21.49
CA HIS A 144 -6.63 8.46 -22.81
C HIS A 144 -7.93 7.68 -22.90
N HIS A 145 -9.05 8.42 -23.00
CA HIS A 145 -10.21 7.90 -23.71
C HIS A 145 -9.99 8.19 -25.21
N PRO A 146 -10.07 7.20 -26.11
CA PRO A 146 -9.75 7.39 -27.54
C PRO A 146 -10.73 8.31 -28.31
N TYR A 147 -11.61 9.06 -27.63
CA TYR A 147 -12.70 9.79 -28.27
C TYR A 147 -12.86 11.27 -27.89
N LYS A 148 -12.10 11.81 -26.93
CA LYS A 148 -12.16 13.24 -26.57
C LYS A 148 -10.81 13.72 -26.02
N GLN A 149 -10.08 14.51 -26.81
CA GLN A 149 -8.75 15.02 -26.43
C GLN A 149 -8.80 16.37 -25.69
N ASP A 150 -9.95 17.06 -25.66
CA ASP A 150 -10.00 18.50 -25.33
C ASP A 150 -10.76 18.88 -24.04
N GLU A 151 -11.23 17.92 -23.24
CA GLU A 151 -11.82 18.21 -21.92
C GLU A 151 -11.12 17.42 -20.80
N PRO A 152 -10.82 18.03 -19.64
CA PRO A 152 -10.36 17.33 -18.44
C PRO A 152 -11.55 16.59 -17.78
N GLN A 153 -12.19 15.69 -18.53
CA GLN A 153 -13.28 14.87 -18.03
C GLN A 153 -12.69 13.86 -17.03
N SER A 154 -13.19 13.81 -15.79
CA SER A 154 -12.70 12.82 -14.82
C SER A 154 -12.98 11.42 -15.37
N PHE A 155 -11.95 10.59 -15.42
CA PHE A 155 -12.03 9.24 -15.93
C PHE A 155 -12.98 8.42 -15.04
N PRO A 156 -14.16 7.98 -15.48
CA PRO A 156 -15.24 7.44 -14.62
C PRO A 156 -14.81 6.46 -13.51
N TYR A 157 -13.76 5.67 -13.76
CA TYR A 157 -13.17 4.72 -12.83
C TYR A 157 -12.46 5.36 -11.63
N ASP A 158 -11.90 6.58 -11.75
CA ASP A 158 -11.29 7.35 -10.65
C ASP A 158 -12.34 7.69 -9.59
N THR A 159 -13.47 8.21 -10.05
CA THR A 159 -14.62 8.65 -9.27
C THR A 159 -15.32 7.45 -8.67
N ALA A 160 -15.43 6.36 -9.42
CA ALA A 160 -15.91 5.07 -8.90
C ALA A 160 -15.01 4.53 -7.78
N GLY A 161 -13.68 4.62 -7.94
CA GLY A 161 -12.72 4.22 -6.92
C GLY A 161 -12.80 5.09 -5.66
N PHE A 162 -12.90 6.41 -5.84
CA PHE A 162 -13.04 7.36 -4.74
C PHE A 162 -14.36 7.16 -3.99
N PHE A 163 -15.45 6.87 -4.72
CA PHE A 163 -16.73 6.50 -4.13
C PHE A 163 -16.58 5.27 -3.22
N CYS A 164 -15.88 4.24 -3.67
CA CYS A 164 -15.63 3.04 -2.87
C CYS A 164 -14.85 3.33 -1.58
N MET A 165 -13.95 4.34 -1.58
CA MET A 165 -13.12 4.70 -0.43
C MET A 165 -13.80 5.68 0.54
N ARG A 166 -14.85 6.39 0.11
CA ARG A 166 -15.57 7.36 0.93
C ARG A 166 -16.97 6.89 1.29
N GLU A 167 -17.91 6.98 0.37
CA GLU A 167 -19.31 6.61 0.59
C GLU A 167 -19.48 5.09 0.77
N GLY A 168 -18.65 4.31 0.07
CA GLY A 168 -18.59 2.85 0.13
C GLY A 168 -17.85 2.30 1.35
N ASN A 169 -17.19 3.16 2.12
CA ASN A 169 -16.33 2.77 3.24
C ASN A 169 -17.09 2.89 4.57
N TYR A 170 -18.01 1.95 4.76
CA TYR A 170 -18.81 1.82 5.97
C TYR A 170 -18.76 0.38 6.48
N PHE A 171 -18.98 0.23 7.79
CA PHE A 171 -19.00 -1.08 8.44
C PHE A 171 -19.83 -1.06 9.72
N ARG A 172 -20.23 -2.25 10.16
CA ARG A 172 -20.85 -2.52 11.44
C ARG A 172 -19.81 -3.02 12.44
N CYS A 173 -19.84 -2.47 13.65
CA CYS A 173 -19.04 -2.93 14.79
C CYS A 173 -19.90 -2.82 16.05
N GLN A 174 -20.03 -3.91 16.81
CA GLN A 174 -20.85 -3.96 18.04
C GLN A 174 -22.25 -3.35 17.84
N ASP A 175 -22.94 -3.77 16.78
CA ASP A 175 -24.29 -3.31 16.39
C ASP A 175 -24.44 -1.81 16.10
N LYS A 176 -23.32 -1.10 15.98
CA LYS A 176 -23.25 0.30 15.56
C LYS A 176 -22.66 0.40 14.17
N PHE A 177 -23.13 1.40 13.42
CA PHE A 177 -22.67 1.68 12.06
C PHE A 177 -21.69 2.84 12.02
N PHE A 178 -20.57 2.61 11.37
CA PHE A 178 -19.47 3.56 11.22
C PHE A 178 -19.12 3.74 9.75
N SER A 179 -18.51 4.88 9.45
CA SER A 179 -17.84 5.11 8.18
C SER A 179 -16.43 5.60 8.47
N GLN A 180 -15.47 5.06 7.73
CA GLN A 180 -14.08 5.46 7.87
C GLN A 180 -13.86 6.72 7.04
N THR A 181 -13.43 7.79 7.71
CA THR A 181 -13.32 9.14 7.14
C THR A 181 -12.03 9.37 6.36
N ASN A 182 -11.00 8.56 6.60
CA ASN A 182 -9.69 8.66 5.96
C ASN A 182 -9.08 7.27 5.74
N GLY A 183 -8.15 7.17 4.77
CA GLY A 183 -7.50 5.92 4.41
C GLY A 183 -8.39 4.96 3.62
N ALA A 184 -7.83 3.80 3.32
CA ALA A 184 -8.44 2.72 2.57
C ALA A 184 -8.81 1.57 3.53
N PRO A 185 -9.99 0.93 3.39
CA PRO A 185 -10.40 -0.15 4.28
C PRO A 185 -9.60 -1.43 4.02
N MET A 186 -8.99 -2.01 5.05
CA MET A 186 -8.06 -3.16 4.94
C MET A 186 -8.66 -4.47 4.40
N GLY A 187 -9.96 -4.55 4.09
CA GLY A 187 -10.57 -5.73 3.46
C GLY A 187 -11.19 -5.49 2.09
N SER A 188 -11.02 -4.30 1.51
CA SER A 188 -11.43 -4.02 0.14
C SER A 188 -10.36 -4.50 -0.85
N ALA A 189 -10.79 -5.15 -1.93
CA ALA A 189 -9.90 -5.58 -3.02
C ALA A 189 -9.19 -4.41 -3.73
N LEU A 190 -9.69 -3.17 -3.57
CA LEU A 190 -9.12 -1.97 -4.17
C LEU A 190 -8.06 -1.30 -3.27
N SER A 191 -8.07 -1.59 -1.97
CA SER A 191 -7.17 -0.91 -1.02
C SER A 191 -5.68 -1.20 -1.26
N PRO A 192 -5.24 -2.45 -1.53
CA PRO A 192 -3.83 -2.75 -1.79
C PRO A 192 -3.25 -1.95 -2.96
N ILE A 193 -3.96 -1.91 -4.10
CA ILE A 193 -3.47 -1.19 -5.28
C ILE A 193 -3.44 0.33 -5.05
N LEU A 194 -4.39 0.90 -4.30
CA LEU A 194 -4.34 2.33 -3.94
C LEU A 194 -3.20 2.66 -2.98
N ALA A 195 -2.87 1.73 -2.06
CA ALA A 195 -1.72 1.86 -1.18
C ALA A 195 -0.41 1.83 -1.98
N GLU A 196 -0.26 0.88 -2.91
CA GLU A 196 0.89 0.80 -3.82
C GLU A 196 1.03 2.09 -4.66
N ILE A 197 -0.05 2.56 -5.29
CA ILE A 197 -0.06 3.81 -6.08
C ILE A 197 0.41 5.00 -5.23
N PHE A 198 -0.10 5.12 -4.00
CA PHE A 198 0.31 6.20 -3.11
C PHE A 198 1.78 6.08 -2.70
N MET A 199 2.24 4.88 -2.34
CA MET A 199 3.61 4.66 -1.88
C MET A 199 4.64 4.86 -2.99
N GLU A 200 4.31 4.50 -4.24
CA GLU A 200 5.14 4.86 -5.38
C GLU A 200 5.23 6.38 -5.58
N HIS A 201 4.11 7.10 -5.45
CA HIS A 201 4.12 8.57 -5.52
C HIS A 201 4.88 9.20 -4.36
N PHE A 202 4.74 8.65 -3.16
CA PHE A 202 5.47 9.05 -1.95
C PHE A 202 6.98 8.90 -2.17
N GLU A 203 7.43 7.76 -2.69
CA GLU A 203 8.83 7.52 -3.05
C GLU A 203 9.33 8.54 -4.08
N GLU A 204 8.61 8.73 -5.20
CA GLU A 204 9.01 9.69 -6.23
C GLU A 204 9.21 11.09 -5.69
N ARG A 205 8.27 11.51 -4.83
CA ARG A 205 8.34 12.81 -4.18
C ARG A 205 9.53 12.86 -3.22
N ALA A 206 9.79 11.79 -2.46
CA ALA A 206 10.95 11.72 -1.58
C ALA A 206 12.25 11.95 -2.35
N PHE A 207 12.48 11.19 -3.41
CA PHE A 207 13.73 11.25 -4.17
C PHE A 207 13.87 12.50 -5.06
N SER A 208 12.76 13.12 -5.46
CA SER A 208 12.81 14.36 -6.27
C SER A 208 13.04 15.62 -5.42
N THR A 209 12.67 15.62 -4.14
CA THR A 209 12.81 16.82 -3.29
C THR A 209 13.76 16.67 -2.10
N ALA A 210 14.27 15.47 -1.80
CA ALA A 210 15.23 15.27 -0.71
C ALA A 210 16.60 15.86 -1.05
N PRO A 211 17.31 16.47 -0.08
CA PRO A 211 18.71 16.81 -0.24
C PRO A 211 19.56 15.57 -0.58
N PRO A 212 20.42 15.62 -1.61
CA PRO A 212 21.27 14.48 -1.98
C PRO A 212 22.17 13.95 -0.86
N SER A 213 22.45 14.77 0.16
CA SER A 213 23.25 14.39 1.33
C SER A 213 22.55 13.38 2.25
N ILE A 214 21.21 13.37 2.28
CA ILE A 214 20.41 12.49 3.13
C ILE A 214 19.75 11.35 2.35
N THR A 215 19.76 11.44 1.01
CA THR A 215 19.15 10.43 0.14
C THR A 215 19.91 9.09 0.25
N PRO A 216 19.20 7.97 0.49
CA PRO A 216 19.84 6.67 0.57
C PRO A 216 20.48 6.23 -0.75
N ARG A 217 21.52 5.40 -0.65
CA ARG A 217 22.15 4.74 -1.80
C ARG A 217 21.25 3.69 -2.43
N LEU A 218 20.47 3.00 -1.60
CA LEU A 218 19.50 2.00 -2.06
C LEU A 218 18.20 2.18 -1.29
N PHE A 219 17.10 2.01 -2.00
CA PHE A 219 15.75 2.05 -1.46
C PHE A 219 14.92 1.01 -2.20
N LYS A 220 14.37 0.07 -1.44
CA LYS A 220 13.53 -1.03 -1.93
C LYS A 220 12.24 -1.02 -1.14
N LEU A 221 11.11 -1.02 -1.84
CA LEU A 221 9.78 -0.83 -1.26
C LEU A 221 8.93 -2.09 -1.48
N TYR A 222 8.43 -2.65 -0.38
CA TYR A 222 7.46 -3.74 -0.36
C TYR A 222 6.19 -3.28 0.37
N VAL A 223 5.24 -2.70 -0.35
CA VAL A 223 4.00 -2.15 0.20
C VAL A 223 4.27 -1.07 1.27
N ASP A 224 4.31 -1.42 2.56
CA ASP A 224 4.60 -0.57 3.72
C ASP A 224 6.03 -0.71 4.27
N ASP A 225 6.72 -1.82 3.94
CA ASP A 225 8.08 -2.09 4.36
C ASP A 225 9.11 -1.48 3.39
N ILE A 226 10.09 -0.76 3.93
CA ILE A 226 11.17 -0.14 3.16
C ILE A 226 12.51 -0.70 3.65
N PHE A 227 13.24 -1.32 2.73
CA PHE A 227 14.65 -1.66 2.93
C PHE A 227 15.54 -0.58 2.34
N SER A 228 16.51 -0.11 3.11
CA SER A 228 17.39 0.98 2.68
C SER A 228 18.84 0.80 3.10
N ILE A 229 19.75 1.30 2.26
CA ILE A 229 21.16 1.49 2.59
C ILE A 229 21.46 2.97 2.56
N THR A 230 21.91 3.49 3.70
CA THR A 230 22.23 4.91 3.87
C THR A 230 23.56 5.08 4.58
N LYS A 231 24.15 6.26 4.50
CA LYS A 231 25.37 6.58 5.24
C LYS A 231 25.07 6.65 6.73
N ALA A 232 25.95 6.08 7.54
CA ALA A 232 25.84 6.14 9.00
C ALA A 232 25.72 7.60 9.48
N GLY A 233 24.72 7.88 10.32
CA GLY A 233 24.44 9.20 10.87
C GLY A 233 23.43 10.04 10.07
N TYR A 234 22.98 9.55 8.91
CA TYR A 234 21.98 10.24 8.07
C TYR A 234 20.61 9.56 8.08
N GLU A 235 20.48 8.38 8.68
CA GLU A 235 19.26 7.59 8.66
C GLU A 235 18.07 8.28 9.34
N GLU A 236 18.30 8.96 10.47
CA GLU A 236 17.26 9.73 11.17
C GLU A 236 16.89 10.99 10.39
N LEU A 237 17.86 11.65 9.74
CA LEU A 237 17.57 12.83 8.92
C LEU A 237 16.69 12.48 7.72
N PHE A 238 16.89 11.30 7.13
CA PHE A 238 16.02 10.82 6.06
C PHE A 238 14.64 10.41 6.61
N LEU A 239 14.57 9.74 7.77
CA LEU A 239 13.30 9.45 8.45
C LEU A 239 12.49 10.72 8.71
N ASP A 240 13.10 11.73 9.34
CA ASP A 240 12.47 13.02 9.64
C ASP A 240 11.94 13.69 8.38
N TYR A 241 12.71 13.60 7.29
CA TYR A 241 12.30 14.11 5.99
C TYR A 241 11.08 13.35 5.44
N LEU A 242 11.06 12.02 5.50
CA LEU A 242 9.92 11.19 5.07
C LEU A 242 8.65 11.51 5.87
N ASP A 243 8.76 11.59 7.20
CA ASP A 243 7.65 11.94 8.11
C ASP A 243 7.12 13.36 7.83
N GLY A 244 8.00 14.28 7.40
CA GLY A 244 7.63 15.64 7.04
C GLY A 244 6.87 15.80 5.72
N MET A 245 6.83 14.79 4.84
CA MET A 245 6.22 14.94 3.51
C MET A 245 4.68 14.98 3.52
N PHE A 246 4.08 14.24 4.44
CA PHE A 246 2.62 14.12 4.61
C PHE A 246 2.26 14.16 6.10
N PRO A 247 2.47 15.31 6.77
CA PRO A 247 2.24 15.42 8.20
C PRO A 247 0.78 15.08 8.54
N GLN A 248 0.57 14.43 9.68
CA GLN A 248 -0.72 13.92 10.17
C GLN A 248 -1.26 12.67 9.44
N TYR A 249 -0.71 12.31 8.29
CA TYR A 249 -1.13 11.13 7.53
C TYR A 249 -0.10 10.02 7.67
N ILE A 250 1.16 10.28 7.31
CA ILE A 250 2.20 9.26 7.26
C ILE A 250 3.19 9.50 8.40
N SER A 251 3.53 8.43 9.11
CA SER A 251 4.66 8.37 10.03
C SER A 251 5.32 7.01 9.90
N LEU A 252 6.63 6.99 9.98
CA LEU A 252 7.43 5.79 9.86
C LEU A 252 8.07 5.42 11.21
N THR A 253 8.42 4.16 11.36
CA THR A 253 9.42 3.72 12.35
C THR A 253 10.72 3.39 11.64
N ILE A 254 11.81 3.43 12.38
CA ILE A 254 13.15 3.06 11.90
C ILE A 254 13.71 1.93 12.75
N GLU A 255 14.32 0.96 12.10
CA GLU A 255 15.06 -0.10 12.75
C GLU A 255 16.42 -0.29 12.06
N ARG A 256 17.49 -0.43 12.85
CA ARG A 256 18.88 -0.47 12.38
C ARG A 256 19.47 -1.86 12.51
N GLU A 257 20.39 -2.21 11.62
CA GLU A 257 21.19 -3.42 11.77
C GLU A 257 22.14 -3.33 12.98
N THR A 258 22.12 -4.34 13.86
CA THR A 258 23.04 -4.48 15.01
C THR A 258 23.90 -5.75 14.85
N GLY A 259 24.82 -5.75 13.88
CA GLY A 259 25.92 -6.71 13.73
C GLY A 259 25.56 -8.14 13.29
N ILE A 260 24.41 -8.67 13.70
CA ILE A 260 23.79 -9.90 13.20
C ILE A 260 22.42 -9.45 12.70
N LEU A 261 22.17 -9.45 11.38
CA LEU A 261 20.89 -9.02 10.76
C LEU A 261 19.69 -9.41 11.68
N PRO A 262 19.05 -8.47 12.37
CA PRO A 262 18.18 -8.79 13.50
C PRO A 262 16.97 -9.64 13.07
N LEU A 263 16.70 -10.73 13.78
CA LEU A 263 15.53 -11.60 13.57
C LEU A 263 14.16 -10.92 13.85
N TYR A 264 14.12 -9.59 13.94
CA TYR A 264 12.98 -8.84 14.49
C TYR A 264 12.47 -7.67 13.64
N LEU A 265 13.05 -7.35 12.47
CA LEU A 265 12.53 -6.21 11.68
C LEU A 265 11.33 -6.65 10.83
N SER A 266 10.33 -5.78 10.68
CA SER A 266 9.12 -6.06 9.88
C SER A 266 9.44 -6.29 8.40
N SER A 267 10.54 -5.72 7.88
CA SER A 267 11.09 -6.04 6.56
C SER A 267 12.08 -7.23 6.59
N LEU A 268 12.53 -7.66 7.78
CA LEU A 268 13.47 -8.76 7.98
C LEU A 268 12.85 -10.14 7.96
N TRP A 269 11.53 -10.32 7.87
CA TRP A 269 11.03 -11.64 7.46
C TRP A 269 11.50 -11.98 6.04
N MET A 270 11.61 -10.99 5.14
CA MET A 270 12.16 -11.22 3.80
C MET A 270 13.64 -11.61 3.87
N LEU A 271 14.43 -10.91 4.70
CA LEU A 271 15.85 -11.23 4.95
C LEU A 271 16.05 -12.56 5.71
N ALA A 272 15.15 -12.91 6.63
CA ALA A 272 15.14 -14.19 7.33
C ALA A 272 14.77 -15.35 6.38
N LEU A 273 13.88 -15.13 5.41
CA LEU A 273 13.67 -16.06 4.29
C LEU A 273 14.92 -16.20 3.41
N CYS A 274 15.74 -15.15 3.26
CA CYS A 274 17.03 -15.27 2.56
C CYS A 274 18.09 -16.05 3.37
N ARG A 275 17.96 -16.18 4.70
CA ARG A 275 18.99 -16.83 5.55
C ARG A 275 19.18 -18.31 5.28
N THR A 276 18.18 -19.04 4.77
CA THR A 276 18.38 -20.46 4.40
C THR A 276 19.44 -20.62 3.32
N ASP A 277 19.69 -19.59 2.52
CA ASP A 277 20.73 -19.59 1.50
C ASP A 277 21.98 -18.77 1.87
N TRP A 278 21.86 -17.76 2.74
CA TRP A 278 22.96 -16.82 3.02
C TRP A 278 23.94 -17.31 4.10
N ALA A 279 23.49 -18.18 5.03
CA ALA A 279 24.33 -18.68 6.11
C ALA A 279 25.41 -19.69 5.66
N GLY A 280 25.33 -20.22 4.44
CA GLY A 280 26.32 -21.16 3.90
C GLY A 280 27.68 -20.53 3.57
N ASP A 281 27.73 -19.23 3.31
CA ASP A 281 28.87 -18.61 2.63
C ASP A 281 29.79 -17.75 3.53
N ARG A 282 29.44 -17.60 4.83
CA ARG A 282 30.29 -16.90 5.82
C ARG A 282 31.06 -17.84 6.76
N SER A 283 31.06 -19.14 6.49
CA SER A 283 31.86 -20.12 7.26
C SER A 283 33.32 -20.26 6.76
N LEU A 284 33.73 -19.53 5.71
CA LEU A 284 35.02 -19.74 5.04
C LEU A 284 36.03 -18.59 5.10
N THR A 285 35.75 -17.47 5.76
CA THR A 285 36.77 -16.44 6.04
C THR A 285 37.18 -16.48 7.51
N GLY A 286 37.77 -17.62 7.89
CA GLY A 286 38.46 -17.79 9.16
C GLY A 286 39.60 -16.79 9.28
N THR A 287 39.51 -15.92 10.28
CA THR A 287 40.62 -15.11 10.77
C THR A 287 41.66 -16.08 11.35
N ARG A 288 42.73 -16.36 10.60
CA ARG A 288 43.92 -17.02 11.15
C ARG A 288 44.63 -16.03 12.07
N VAL A 289 44.41 -16.19 13.38
CA VAL A 289 45.33 -15.70 14.40
C VAL A 289 46.60 -16.56 14.30
N VAL A 290 47.71 -15.95 13.90
CA VAL A 290 49.04 -16.57 14.00
C VAL A 290 49.47 -16.43 15.45
N PRO A 291 49.82 -17.52 16.16
CA PRO A 291 50.39 -17.38 17.50
C PRO A 291 51.85 -16.97 17.40
N ASP A 292 52.21 -15.95 18.17
CA ASP A 292 53.60 -15.54 18.39
C ASP A 292 54.43 -16.69 18.95
N SER A 293 55.64 -16.85 18.40
CA SER A 293 56.75 -17.62 18.95
C SER A 293 58.00 -16.75 18.95
#